data_AF-A0A652YIQ0-F1
#
_entry.id   AF-A0A652YIQ0-F1
#
_cell.length_a   1.000
_cell.length_b   1.000
_cell.length_c   1.000
_cell.angle_alpha   90.00
_cell.angle_beta   90.00
_cell.angle_gamma   90.00
#
_symmetry.space_group_name_H-M   'P 1'
#
loop_
_entity.id
_entity.type
_entity.pdbx_description
1 polymer ?
#
loop_
_entity_poly.entity_id
_entity_poly.type
_entity_poly.pdbx_seq_one_letter_code
_entity_poly.pdbx_strand_id
1 'polypeptide(L)'
;MTSTLPIHLAVALDGAGWHPAAWREPHSRPSELFTASYWTDLVTTAERGLLDFVSIEDSLSVPGNPFEPVGDAVDRVRARLDAHLVAARLAPVTRNIGLIPTITTTHTEPFHVSKAVATLDYTSRGRAGWQVKVSASEAEATHFGRRDIPALTEDDRALLVSGNLPDFVRDLFDESAEAVDVVRRLWDSWEDDAEIRDVERRRFIDRDKLHYIDFEGKYLSVRGPSVTPRPPQGQPIIAALAHQRVPYELAARTADLVFVTPLDDGQVPLILAEVRAAQERVERSGEPLRVYGDIVVFFDAAGESGRERLERLDNASGTQYRSDALIFTGTPAELADHLLRWQQLGIDGFRLRPGVAVDDLDTLVNGLVPELQKRNVFRTAYPDTNLRGLLGLPIDVPNRYAAGTPAA
;
A
#
# COMPACT_ATOMS: atom_id res chain seq x y z
N MET A 1 -4.30 10.32 30.05
CA MET A 1 -5.26 9.32 29.54
C MET A 1 -4.57 8.63 28.38
N THR A 2 -4.01 7.44 28.59
CA THR A 2 -3.35 6.66 27.54
C THR A 2 -4.41 6.20 26.55
N SER A 3 -4.27 6.61 25.29
CA SER A 3 -5.11 6.18 24.19
C SER A 3 -5.18 4.64 24.16
N THR A 4 -6.37 4.08 24.37
CA THR A 4 -6.66 2.64 24.33
C THR A 4 -7.06 2.21 22.93
N LEU A 5 -6.45 2.80 21.88
CA LEU A 5 -6.74 2.41 20.51
C LEU A 5 -5.95 1.13 20.17
N PRO A 6 -6.61 0.09 19.64
CA PRO A 6 -5.91 -1.11 19.18
C PRO A 6 -4.91 -0.73 18.09
N ILE A 7 -3.73 -1.35 18.13
CA ILE A 7 -2.70 -1.20 17.10
C ILE A 7 -3.19 -1.82 15.79
N HIS A 8 -3.02 -1.08 14.70
CA HIS A 8 -3.10 -1.64 13.36
C HIS A 8 -1.72 -2.15 12.91
N LEU A 9 -1.68 -3.36 12.37
CA LEU A 9 -0.48 -4.05 11.91
C LEU A 9 -0.70 -4.65 10.53
N ALA A 10 0.15 -4.28 9.60
CA ALA A 10 0.18 -4.77 8.23
C ALA A 10 1.60 -5.21 7.84
N VAL A 11 1.71 -5.86 6.69
CA VAL A 11 3.01 -6.26 6.12
C VAL A 11 3.11 -5.86 4.66
N ALA A 12 4.28 -5.35 4.25
CA ALA A 12 4.60 -5.10 2.85
C ALA A 12 5.46 -6.25 2.30
N LEU A 13 4.93 -6.99 1.34
CA LEU A 13 5.58 -8.15 0.74
C LEU A 13 6.28 -7.77 -0.57
N ASP A 14 7.56 -8.13 -0.68
CA ASP A 14 8.36 -7.97 -1.89
C ASP A 14 9.23 -9.23 -2.10
N GLY A 15 8.85 -10.05 -3.08
CA GLY A 15 9.59 -11.26 -3.46
C GLY A 15 9.95 -12.17 -2.28
N ALA A 16 11.26 -12.39 -2.08
CA ALA A 16 11.80 -13.21 -0.98
C ALA A 16 11.97 -12.43 0.34
N GLY A 17 11.71 -11.12 0.35
CA GLY A 17 12.01 -10.20 1.44
C GLY A 17 12.68 -8.93 0.94
N TRP A 18 12.70 -7.91 1.80
CA TRP A 18 13.24 -6.59 1.48
C TRP A 18 14.77 -6.56 1.37
N HIS A 19 15.47 -7.55 1.93
CA HIS A 19 16.91 -7.69 1.77
C HIS A 19 17.25 -8.34 0.42
N PRO A 20 18.17 -7.79 -0.41
CA PRO A 20 18.52 -8.35 -1.73
C PRO A 20 19.01 -9.81 -1.70
N ALA A 21 19.65 -10.23 -0.61
CA ALA A 21 20.11 -11.59 -0.38
C ALA A 21 19.07 -12.53 0.28
N ALA A 22 17.86 -12.06 0.60
CA ALA A 22 16.85 -12.83 1.31
C ALA A 22 16.52 -14.17 0.64
N TRP A 23 16.53 -14.23 -0.69
CA TRP A 23 16.28 -15.45 -1.47
C TRP A 23 17.26 -16.59 -1.19
N ARG A 24 18.42 -16.29 -0.59
CA ARG A 24 19.46 -17.25 -0.24
C ARG A 24 19.22 -17.92 1.11
N GLU A 25 18.30 -17.41 1.93
CA GLU A 25 18.01 -18.06 3.22
C GLU A 25 17.43 -19.46 3.00
N PRO A 26 17.74 -20.42 3.90
CA PRO A 26 17.30 -21.82 3.74
C PRO A 26 15.79 -21.99 3.55
N HIS A 27 14.96 -21.17 4.19
CA HIS A 27 13.50 -21.26 4.13
C HIS A 27 12.86 -20.36 3.07
N SER A 28 13.64 -19.57 2.32
CA SER A 28 13.10 -18.60 1.36
C SER A 28 12.48 -19.20 0.10
N ARG A 29 12.62 -20.52 -0.11
CA ARG A 29 11.99 -21.27 -1.22
C ARG A 29 12.17 -20.56 -2.57
N PRO A 30 13.41 -20.24 -3.00
CA PRO A 30 13.66 -19.41 -4.18
C PRO A 30 13.06 -19.97 -5.48
N SER A 31 12.92 -21.30 -5.59
CA SER A 31 12.28 -21.96 -6.74
C SER A 31 10.77 -21.71 -6.84
N GLU A 32 10.14 -21.19 -5.79
CA GLU A 32 8.69 -21.03 -5.70
C GLU A 32 8.23 -19.57 -5.75
N LEU A 33 9.14 -18.59 -5.78
CA LEU A 33 8.82 -17.15 -5.73
C LEU A 33 7.78 -16.69 -6.77
N PHE A 34 7.71 -17.38 -7.91
CA PHE A 34 6.79 -17.10 -9.01
C PHE A 34 5.57 -18.03 -9.07
N THR A 35 5.28 -18.72 -7.96
CA THR A 35 4.16 -19.66 -7.86
C THR A 35 3.04 -19.08 -7.01
N ALA A 36 1.80 -19.46 -7.31
CA ALA A 36 0.66 -19.05 -6.49
C ALA A 36 0.73 -19.60 -5.06
N SER A 37 1.34 -20.78 -4.84
CA SER A 37 1.48 -21.41 -3.52
C SER A 37 2.34 -20.56 -2.59
N TYR A 38 3.49 -20.08 -3.06
CA TYR A 38 4.38 -19.24 -2.26
C TYR A 38 3.66 -18.00 -1.70
N TRP A 39 2.98 -17.25 -2.57
CA TRP A 39 2.22 -16.06 -2.16
C TRP A 39 1.02 -16.42 -1.28
N THR A 40 0.35 -17.55 -1.53
CA THR A 40 -0.74 -18.03 -0.68
C THR A 40 -0.25 -18.33 0.73
N ASP A 41 0.90 -18.99 0.87
CA ASP A 41 1.48 -19.34 2.18
C ASP A 41 1.85 -18.08 2.99
N LEU A 42 2.45 -17.06 2.34
CA LEU A 42 2.75 -15.79 3.00
C LEU A 42 1.48 -15.09 3.49
N VAL A 43 0.48 -14.93 2.62
CA VAL A 43 -0.72 -14.16 2.98
C VAL A 43 -1.62 -14.92 3.97
N THR A 44 -1.68 -16.24 3.89
CA THR A 44 -2.38 -17.04 4.93
C THR A 44 -1.65 -17.02 6.27
N THR A 45 -0.31 -16.91 6.26
CA THR A 45 0.47 -16.69 7.49
C THR A 45 0.14 -15.32 8.10
N ALA A 46 0.13 -14.26 7.30
CA ALA A 46 -0.30 -12.94 7.74
C ALA A 46 -1.75 -12.94 8.28
N GLU A 47 -2.67 -13.62 7.59
CA GLU A 47 -4.07 -13.74 8.04
C GLU A 47 -4.20 -14.51 9.35
N ARG A 48 -3.41 -15.56 9.57
CA ARG A 48 -3.33 -16.28 10.85
C ARG A 48 -2.93 -15.35 12.00
N GLY A 49 -2.07 -14.37 11.72
CA GLY A 49 -1.64 -13.34 12.66
C GLY A 49 -2.63 -12.19 12.87
N LEU A 50 -3.81 -12.22 12.25
CA LEU A 50 -4.83 -11.17 12.36
C LEU A 50 -4.38 -9.78 11.88
N LEU A 51 -3.43 -9.74 10.94
CA LEU A 51 -2.94 -8.51 10.32
C LEU A 51 -4.07 -7.83 9.53
N ASP A 52 -4.08 -6.49 9.49
CA ASP A 52 -5.12 -5.73 8.81
C ASP A 52 -5.10 -5.98 7.30
N PHE A 53 -3.91 -5.92 6.70
CA PHE A 53 -3.72 -6.13 5.28
C PHE A 53 -2.29 -6.56 4.94
N VAL A 54 -2.12 -7.09 3.73
CA VAL A 54 -0.82 -7.16 3.06
C VAL A 54 -0.79 -6.11 1.95
N SER A 55 0.31 -5.37 1.82
CA SER A 55 0.64 -4.72 0.56
C SER A 55 1.55 -5.63 -0.27
N ILE A 56 1.35 -5.61 -1.58
CA ILE A 56 2.17 -6.37 -2.53
C ILE A 56 2.90 -5.35 -3.39
N GLU A 57 4.21 -5.24 -3.20
CA GLU A 57 5.00 -4.19 -3.83
C GLU A 57 5.20 -4.44 -5.33
N ASP A 58 5.14 -3.36 -6.10
CA ASP A 58 5.32 -3.39 -7.55
C ASP A 58 6.07 -2.19 -8.10
N SER A 59 6.70 -2.38 -9.26
CA SER A 59 7.38 -1.36 -10.04
C SER A 59 7.41 -1.80 -11.50
N LEU A 60 7.54 -0.84 -12.40
CA LEU A 60 7.72 -1.13 -13.83
C LEU A 60 9.19 -1.25 -14.19
N SER A 61 10.09 -1.12 -13.21
CA SER A 61 11.52 -1.36 -13.29
C SER A 61 11.91 -2.76 -12.80
N VAL A 62 13.09 -3.20 -13.21
CA VAL A 62 13.69 -4.44 -12.71
C VAL A 62 13.88 -4.35 -11.18
N PRO A 63 13.45 -5.36 -10.40
CA PRO A 63 13.58 -5.35 -8.96
C PRO A 63 15.01 -5.10 -8.47
N GLY A 64 15.13 -4.30 -7.42
CA GLY A 64 16.40 -3.93 -6.80
C GLY A 64 16.24 -2.92 -5.67
N ASN A 65 17.32 -2.69 -4.92
CA ASN A 65 17.37 -1.65 -3.91
C ASN A 65 17.61 -0.29 -4.59
N PRO A 66 16.74 0.73 -4.43
CA PRO A 66 16.94 2.06 -5.01
C PRO A 66 18.22 2.78 -4.54
N PHE A 67 18.78 2.36 -3.40
CA PHE A 67 20.03 2.90 -2.86
C PHE A 67 21.29 2.24 -3.46
N GLU A 68 21.12 1.24 -4.31
CA GLU A 68 22.20 0.59 -5.04
C GLU A 68 22.13 0.92 -6.53
N PRO A 69 23.27 1.00 -7.24
CA PRO A 69 23.27 1.19 -8.68
C PRO A 69 22.45 0.09 -9.38
N VAL A 70 21.70 0.47 -10.41
CA VAL A 70 21.09 -0.48 -11.34
C VAL A 70 22.21 -1.17 -12.12
N GLY A 71 22.75 -2.23 -11.55
CA GLY A 71 23.81 -3.03 -12.17
C GLY A 71 23.29 -4.32 -12.78
N ASP A 72 24.18 -5.00 -13.51
CA ASP A 72 24.00 -6.35 -14.06
C ASP A 72 24.10 -7.46 -12.98
N ALA A 73 23.70 -7.15 -11.75
CA ALA A 73 23.78 -8.06 -10.63
C ALA A 73 22.88 -9.28 -10.87
N VAL A 74 23.49 -10.45 -11.05
CA VAL A 74 22.85 -11.74 -11.31
C VAL A 74 22.54 -12.55 -10.04
N ASP A 75 22.89 -12.00 -8.89
CA ASP A 75 22.96 -12.70 -7.61
C ASP A 75 21.85 -12.27 -6.63
N ARG A 76 20.78 -11.68 -7.18
CA ARG A 76 19.58 -11.17 -6.50
C ARG A 76 18.33 -11.48 -7.32
N VAL A 77 17.15 -11.40 -6.71
CA VAL A 77 15.88 -11.60 -7.43
C VAL A 77 15.65 -10.41 -8.36
N ARG A 78 15.59 -10.67 -9.68
CA ARG A 78 15.44 -9.66 -10.75
C ARG A 78 14.15 -9.80 -11.56
N ALA A 79 13.20 -10.59 -11.06
CA ALA A 79 11.90 -10.77 -11.67
C ALA A 79 10.80 -10.57 -10.62
N ARG A 80 9.66 -10.06 -11.07
CA ARG A 80 8.49 -9.75 -10.24
C ARG A 80 7.22 -10.12 -11.00
N LEU A 81 6.23 -10.60 -10.26
CA LEU A 81 4.88 -10.80 -10.79
C LEU A 81 4.07 -9.52 -10.58
N ASP A 82 3.12 -9.26 -11.46
CA ASP A 82 2.16 -8.17 -11.30
C ASP A 82 1.42 -8.31 -9.95
N ALA A 83 1.53 -7.28 -9.11
CA ALA A 83 1.00 -7.31 -7.75
C ALA A 83 -0.53 -7.43 -7.73
N HIS A 84 -1.22 -6.81 -8.70
CA HIS A 84 -2.67 -6.86 -8.78
C HIS A 84 -3.16 -8.27 -9.15
N LEU A 85 -2.50 -8.96 -10.09
CA LEU A 85 -2.83 -10.33 -10.47
C LEU A 85 -2.53 -11.32 -9.33
N VAL A 86 -1.46 -11.10 -8.56
CA VAL A 86 -1.21 -11.86 -7.34
C VAL A 86 -2.35 -11.63 -6.33
N ALA A 87 -2.73 -10.37 -6.05
CA ALA A 87 -3.85 -10.06 -5.16
C ALA A 87 -5.17 -10.72 -5.62
N ALA A 88 -5.49 -10.67 -6.91
CA ALA A 88 -6.68 -11.30 -7.48
C ALA A 88 -6.68 -12.84 -7.31
N ARG A 89 -5.50 -13.48 -7.38
CA ARG A 89 -5.36 -14.92 -7.11
C ARG A 89 -5.57 -15.26 -5.64
N LEU A 90 -5.22 -14.36 -4.72
CA LEU A 90 -5.27 -14.56 -3.27
C LEU A 90 -6.65 -14.22 -2.66
N ALA A 91 -7.39 -13.32 -3.30
CA ALA A 91 -8.73 -12.90 -2.87
C ALA A 91 -9.67 -14.05 -2.50
N PRO A 92 -9.90 -15.09 -3.34
CA PRO A 92 -10.86 -16.14 -3.02
C PRO A 92 -10.35 -17.19 -2.00
N VAL A 93 -9.05 -17.22 -1.69
CA VAL A 93 -8.44 -18.20 -0.77
C VAL A 93 -8.13 -17.64 0.61
N THR A 94 -8.39 -16.36 0.82
CA THR A 94 -8.30 -15.65 2.11
C THR A 94 -9.70 -15.20 2.53
N ARG A 95 -9.90 -14.83 3.80
CA ARG A 95 -11.23 -14.55 4.36
C ARG A 95 -11.40 -13.13 4.90
N ASN A 96 -10.39 -12.61 5.60
CA ASN A 96 -10.48 -11.40 6.41
C ASN A 96 -9.38 -10.39 6.09
N ILE A 97 -8.18 -10.83 5.71
CA ILE A 97 -7.04 -9.93 5.48
C ILE A 97 -7.25 -9.02 4.26
N GLY A 98 -6.93 -7.74 4.37
CA GLY A 98 -6.93 -6.81 3.24
C GLY A 98 -5.84 -7.13 2.21
N LEU A 99 -6.11 -6.84 0.93
CA LEU A 99 -5.17 -7.03 -0.18
C LEU A 99 -4.95 -5.70 -0.90
N ILE A 100 -3.77 -5.10 -0.72
CA ILE A 100 -3.42 -3.78 -1.25
C ILE A 100 -2.26 -3.91 -2.25
N PRO A 101 -2.50 -4.26 -3.52
CA PRO A 101 -1.47 -4.22 -4.55
C PRO A 101 -1.01 -2.78 -4.84
N THR A 102 0.28 -2.61 -5.08
CA THR A 102 0.84 -1.40 -5.67
C THR A 102 0.55 -1.35 -7.16
N ILE A 103 -0.04 -0.25 -7.66
CA ILE A 103 -0.28 -0.04 -9.10
C ILE A 103 0.20 1.35 -9.48
N THR A 104 1.09 1.42 -10.47
CA THR A 104 1.68 2.66 -10.96
C THR A 104 0.69 3.45 -11.83
N THR A 105 0.42 4.71 -11.50
CA THR A 105 -0.49 5.60 -12.25
C THR A 105 0.15 6.18 -13.51
N THR A 106 1.44 6.56 -13.44
CA THR A 106 2.16 7.22 -14.55
C THR A 106 1.95 6.53 -15.90
N HIS A 107 1.95 5.19 -15.92
CA HIS A 107 1.92 4.43 -17.16
C HIS A 107 0.62 3.66 -17.40
N THR A 108 -0.34 3.76 -16.47
CA THR A 108 -1.56 2.93 -16.49
C THR A 108 -2.79 3.79 -16.62
N GLU A 109 -3.68 3.42 -17.54
CA GLU A 109 -4.93 4.13 -17.75
C GLU A 109 -5.87 3.97 -16.54
N PRO A 110 -6.38 5.05 -15.93
CA PRO A 110 -7.20 4.97 -14.71
C PRO A 110 -8.49 4.16 -14.89
N PHE A 111 -9.06 4.10 -16.09
CA PHE A 111 -10.22 3.24 -16.35
C PHE A 111 -9.91 1.75 -16.12
N HIS A 112 -8.70 1.30 -16.48
CA HIS A 112 -8.25 -0.07 -16.22
C HIS A 112 -7.98 -0.30 -14.74
N VAL A 113 -7.35 0.67 -14.05
CA VAL A 113 -7.13 0.60 -12.60
C VAL A 113 -8.45 0.49 -11.85
N SER A 114 -9.44 1.32 -12.19
CA SER A 114 -10.76 1.31 -11.56
C SER A 114 -11.43 -0.07 -11.67
N LYS A 115 -11.48 -0.63 -12.89
CA LYS A 115 -12.05 -1.97 -13.13
C LYS A 115 -11.29 -3.06 -12.37
N ALA A 116 -9.97 -3.02 -12.39
CA ALA A 116 -9.11 -3.98 -11.72
C ALA A 116 -9.38 -4.01 -10.21
N VAL A 117 -9.30 -2.86 -9.54
CA VAL A 117 -9.51 -2.75 -8.09
C VAL A 117 -10.96 -3.05 -7.70
N ALA A 118 -11.95 -2.58 -8.47
CA ALA A 118 -13.36 -2.92 -8.23
C ALA A 118 -13.59 -4.44 -8.31
N THR A 119 -13.01 -5.10 -9.31
CA THR A 119 -13.09 -6.56 -9.47
C THR A 119 -12.41 -7.29 -8.31
N LEU A 120 -11.25 -6.80 -7.85
CA LEU A 120 -10.60 -7.33 -6.66
C LEU A 120 -11.50 -7.18 -5.43
N ASP A 121 -12.22 -6.06 -5.31
CA ASP A 121 -13.11 -5.83 -4.17
C ASP A 121 -14.29 -6.80 -4.16
N TYR A 122 -14.87 -7.08 -5.33
CA TYR A 122 -15.88 -8.12 -5.49
C TYR A 122 -15.37 -9.52 -5.14
N THR A 123 -14.21 -9.91 -5.68
CA THR A 123 -13.67 -11.28 -5.48
C THR A 123 -13.14 -11.50 -4.07
N SER A 124 -12.69 -10.43 -3.40
CA SER A 124 -12.24 -10.46 -2.01
C SER A 124 -13.37 -10.21 -1.01
N ARG A 125 -14.56 -9.79 -1.46
CA ARG A 125 -15.73 -9.44 -0.64
C ARG A 125 -15.49 -8.25 0.29
N GLY A 126 -15.03 -7.15 -0.29
CA GLY A 126 -14.85 -5.90 0.44
C GLY A 126 -13.49 -5.75 1.11
N ARG A 127 -12.44 -6.43 0.60
CA ARG A 127 -11.10 -6.43 1.20
C ARG A 127 -10.03 -5.89 0.25
N ALA A 128 -10.41 -5.21 -0.82
CA ALA A 128 -9.46 -4.62 -1.75
C ALA A 128 -8.94 -3.27 -1.26
N GLY A 129 -7.69 -2.99 -1.62
CA GLY A 129 -7.18 -1.63 -1.68
C GLY A 129 -6.28 -1.43 -2.89
N TRP A 130 -5.67 -0.27 -2.95
CA TRP A 130 -4.73 0.12 -3.98
C TRP A 130 -3.69 1.06 -3.39
N GLN A 131 -2.41 0.67 -3.46
CA GLN A 131 -1.30 1.58 -3.19
C GLN A 131 -0.94 2.32 -4.48
N VAL A 132 -1.19 3.63 -4.48
CA VAL A 132 -0.88 4.52 -5.61
C VAL A 132 0.62 4.71 -5.68
N LYS A 133 1.20 4.49 -6.86
CA LYS A 133 2.62 4.74 -7.12
C LYS A 133 2.80 5.69 -8.29
N VAL A 134 3.56 6.75 -8.05
CA VAL A 134 4.03 7.66 -9.11
C VAL A 134 5.42 7.21 -9.53
N SER A 135 5.62 7.05 -10.82
CA SER A 135 6.94 6.84 -11.41
C SER A 135 7.43 8.10 -12.10
N ALA A 136 8.62 8.55 -11.70
CA ALA A 136 9.41 9.58 -12.37
C ALA A 136 10.69 8.97 -12.99
N SER A 137 10.69 7.65 -13.24
CA SER A 137 11.86 6.94 -13.77
C SER A 137 11.90 7.02 -15.29
N GLU A 138 12.99 7.57 -15.84
CA GLU A 138 13.27 7.51 -17.28
C GLU A 138 13.25 6.06 -17.78
N ALA A 139 13.89 5.14 -17.05
CA ALA A 139 13.93 3.73 -17.44
C ALA A 139 12.51 3.13 -17.56
N GLU A 140 11.61 3.43 -16.62
CA GLU A 140 10.22 2.98 -16.72
C GLU A 140 9.48 3.67 -17.89
N ALA A 141 9.73 4.96 -18.13
CA ALA A 141 9.12 5.68 -19.23
C ALA A 141 9.47 5.11 -20.61
N THR A 142 10.73 4.71 -20.80
CA THR A 142 11.21 4.13 -22.07
C THR A 142 10.52 2.81 -22.42
N HIS A 143 9.94 2.08 -21.44
CA HIS A 143 9.17 0.86 -21.72
C HIS A 143 7.85 1.13 -22.46
N PHE A 144 7.25 2.31 -22.31
CA PHE A 144 5.92 2.62 -22.83
C PHE A 144 5.94 3.51 -24.08
N GLY A 145 7.02 4.26 -24.33
CA GLY A 145 7.21 5.08 -25.53
C GLY A 145 6.20 6.21 -25.76
N ARG A 146 5.30 6.47 -24.79
CA ARG A 146 4.19 7.44 -24.89
C ARG A 146 4.48 8.80 -24.25
N ARG A 147 5.53 8.89 -23.44
CA ARG A 147 5.96 10.10 -22.72
C ARG A 147 7.47 10.09 -22.56
N ASP A 148 8.04 11.28 -22.56
CA ASP A 148 9.45 11.51 -22.27
C ASP A 148 9.58 11.98 -20.82
N ILE A 149 10.32 11.24 -20.00
CA ILE A 149 10.62 11.59 -18.61
C ILE A 149 12.15 11.71 -18.52
N PRO A 150 12.70 12.90 -18.23
CA PRO A 150 14.14 13.09 -18.20
C PRO A 150 14.77 12.33 -17.03
N ALA A 151 16.01 11.87 -17.24
CA ALA A 151 16.83 11.34 -16.16
C ALA A 151 17.00 12.39 -15.05
N LEU A 152 16.70 12.02 -13.81
CA LEU A 152 16.99 12.85 -12.64
C LEU A 152 18.50 12.91 -12.42
N THR A 153 19.06 14.11 -12.53
CA THR A 153 20.47 14.38 -12.20
C THR A 153 20.72 14.26 -10.69
N GLU A 154 21.99 14.21 -10.27
CA GLU A 154 22.33 14.24 -8.84
C GLU A 154 21.83 15.53 -8.15
N ASP A 155 21.88 16.66 -8.86
CA ASP A 155 21.34 17.93 -8.37
C ASP A 155 19.81 17.84 -8.23
N ASP A 156 19.11 17.25 -9.20
CA ASP A 156 17.67 17.00 -9.08
C ASP A 156 17.37 16.13 -7.86
N ARG A 157 18.14 15.04 -7.64
CA ARG A 157 17.97 14.16 -6.47
C ARG A 157 18.21 14.90 -5.15
N ALA A 158 19.21 15.77 -5.08
CA ALA A 158 19.45 16.62 -3.91
C ALA A 158 18.30 17.63 -3.70
N LEU A 159 17.73 18.16 -4.79
CA LEU A 159 16.56 19.02 -4.76
C LEU A 159 15.28 18.28 -4.31
N LEU A 160 15.11 17.01 -4.70
CA LEU A 160 14.07 16.14 -4.14
C LEU A 160 14.22 16.09 -2.61
N VAL A 161 15.42 15.79 -2.10
CA VAL A 161 15.70 15.73 -0.65
C VAL A 161 15.37 17.05 0.07
N SER A 162 15.57 18.19 -0.57
CA SER A 162 15.25 19.52 -0.01
C SER A 162 13.82 20.00 -0.27
N GLY A 163 12.98 19.17 -0.92
CA GLY A 163 11.56 19.47 -1.19
C GLY A 163 11.30 20.34 -2.43
N ASN A 164 12.33 20.67 -3.21
CA ASN A 164 12.24 21.45 -4.44
C ASN A 164 12.17 20.52 -5.66
N LEU A 165 11.00 19.96 -5.93
CA LEU A 165 10.84 19.04 -7.07
C LEU A 165 10.97 19.77 -8.42
N PRO A 166 11.51 19.14 -9.47
CA PRO A 166 11.35 19.62 -10.84
C PRO A 166 9.87 19.69 -11.25
N ASP A 167 9.51 20.61 -12.14
CA ASP A 167 8.11 20.81 -12.54
C ASP A 167 7.48 19.57 -13.18
N PHE A 168 8.25 18.83 -14.00
CA PHE A 168 7.75 17.58 -14.57
C PHE A 168 7.40 16.54 -13.51
N VAL A 169 8.14 16.50 -12.39
CA VAL A 169 7.82 15.60 -11.27
C VAL A 169 6.52 16.03 -10.62
N ARG A 170 6.33 17.34 -10.38
CA ARG A 170 5.04 17.86 -9.90
C ARG A 170 3.88 17.50 -10.83
N ASP A 171 4.05 17.67 -12.14
CA ASP A 171 3.04 17.29 -13.12
C ASP A 171 2.65 15.80 -13.04
N LEU A 172 3.60 14.90 -12.76
CA LEU A 172 3.32 13.47 -12.57
C LEU A 172 2.49 13.19 -11.31
N PHE A 173 2.73 13.93 -10.22
CA PHE A 173 1.93 13.84 -9.00
C PHE A 173 0.52 14.42 -9.21
N ASP A 174 0.40 15.53 -9.93
CA ASP A 174 -0.90 16.15 -10.27
C ASP A 174 -1.72 15.25 -11.21
N GLU A 175 -1.10 14.68 -12.26
CA GLU A 175 -1.72 13.66 -13.13
C GLU A 175 -2.20 12.45 -12.31
N SER A 176 -1.39 12.00 -11.35
CA SER A 176 -1.75 10.88 -10.47
C SER A 176 -2.92 11.23 -9.55
N ALA A 177 -3.02 12.47 -9.08
CA ALA A 177 -4.18 12.93 -8.32
C ALA A 177 -5.46 12.92 -9.17
N GLU A 178 -5.40 13.38 -10.43
CA GLU A 178 -6.51 13.26 -11.39
C GLU A 178 -6.88 11.79 -11.64
N ALA A 179 -5.89 10.92 -11.82
CA ALA A 179 -6.12 9.49 -12.03
C ALA A 179 -6.88 8.86 -10.87
N VAL A 180 -6.53 9.20 -9.63
CA VAL A 180 -7.26 8.71 -8.44
C VAL A 180 -8.67 9.28 -8.38
N ASP A 181 -8.89 10.57 -8.68
CA ASP A 181 -10.26 11.13 -8.72
C ASP A 181 -11.10 10.41 -9.79
N VAL A 182 -10.58 10.24 -11.01
CA VAL A 182 -11.24 9.45 -12.07
C VAL A 182 -11.64 8.06 -11.56
N VAL A 183 -10.73 7.34 -10.91
CA VAL A 183 -11.01 6.01 -10.36
C VAL A 183 -12.12 6.06 -9.32
N ARG A 184 -12.07 7.00 -8.36
CA ARG A 184 -13.12 7.17 -7.34
C ARG A 184 -14.47 7.53 -7.98
N ARG A 185 -14.50 8.37 -9.03
CA ARG A 185 -15.72 8.72 -9.78
C ARG A 185 -16.31 7.49 -10.47
N LEU A 186 -15.45 6.69 -11.10
CA LEU A 186 -15.87 5.47 -11.80
C LEU A 186 -16.51 4.46 -10.83
N TRP A 187 -15.99 4.31 -9.61
CA TRP A 187 -16.61 3.47 -8.59
C TRP A 187 -17.98 3.98 -8.13
N ASP A 188 -18.20 5.29 -8.16
CA ASP A 188 -19.50 5.90 -7.86
C ASP A 188 -20.45 5.93 -9.07
N SER A 189 -19.97 5.64 -10.28
CA SER A 189 -20.78 5.79 -11.51
C SER A 189 -21.99 4.83 -11.57
N TRP A 190 -22.07 3.88 -10.64
CA TRP A 190 -23.23 3.06 -10.34
C TRP A 190 -23.69 3.40 -8.92
N GLU A 191 -24.95 3.77 -8.73
CA GLU A 191 -25.51 3.89 -7.37
C GLU A 191 -25.66 2.52 -6.69
N ASP A 192 -25.84 2.54 -5.38
CA ASP A 192 -26.25 1.36 -4.63
C ASP A 192 -27.58 0.80 -5.18
N ASP A 193 -27.65 -0.53 -5.26
CA ASP A 193 -28.78 -1.28 -5.83
C ASP A 193 -29.12 -0.93 -7.30
N ALA A 194 -28.16 -0.41 -8.09
CA ALA A 194 -28.34 -0.18 -9.53
C ALA A 194 -28.55 -1.50 -10.31
N GLU A 195 -28.05 -2.63 -9.80
CA GLU A 195 -28.23 -3.96 -10.37
C GLU A 195 -29.48 -4.66 -9.79
N ILE A 196 -30.66 -4.32 -10.30
CA ILE A 196 -31.96 -4.78 -9.77
C ILE A 196 -32.31 -6.24 -10.06
N ARG A 197 -31.70 -6.88 -11.07
CA ARG A 197 -31.90 -8.31 -11.44
C ARG A 197 -33.37 -8.76 -11.51
N ASP A 198 -34.27 -7.90 -11.98
CA ASP A 198 -35.70 -8.20 -12.10
C ASP A 198 -35.95 -9.10 -13.32
N VAL A 199 -36.08 -10.40 -13.06
CA VAL A 199 -36.32 -11.43 -14.08
C VAL A 199 -37.72 -11.28 -14.71
N GLU A 200 -38.73 -10.94 -13.91
CA GLU A 200 -40.13 -10.83 -14.36
C GLU A 200 -40.28 -9.68 -15.35
N ARG A 201 -39.72 -8.51 -15.01
CA ARG A 201 -39.74 -7.32 -15.88
C ARG A 201 -38.60 -7.29 -16.89
N ARG A 202 -37.73 -8.31 -16.89
CA ARG A 202 -36.55 -8.45 -17.77
C ARG A 202 -35.60 -7.24 -17.69
N ARG A 203 -35.42 -6.68 -16.49
CA ARG A 203 -34.51 -5.55 -16.24
C ARG A 203 -33.37 -6.01 -15.35
N PHE A 204 -32.15 -6.00 -15.86
CA PHE A 204 -30.97 -6.31 -15.04
C PHE A 204 -30.50 -5.10 -14.24
N ILE A 205 -30.59 -3.91 -14.84
CA ILE A 205 -30.15 -2.64 -14.25
C ILE A 205 -31.28 -1.62 -14.17
N ASP A 206 -31.15 -0.70 -13.22
CA ASP A 206 -31.88 0.56 -13.21
C ASP A 206 -31.07 1.65 -13.89
N ARG A 207 -31.46 2.05 -15.10
CA ARG A 207 -30.68 2.97 -15.94
C ARG A 207 -30.50 4.35 -15.29
N ASP A 208 -31.45 4.78 -14.48
CA ASP A 208 -31.44 6.10 -13.82
C ASP A 208 -30.39 6.17 -12.69
N LYS A 209 -29.88 5.00 -12.26
CA LYS A 209 -28.81 4.84 -11.27
C LYS A 209 -27.41 4.66 -11.89
N LEU A 210 -27.28 4.87 -13.20
CA LEU A 210 -26.00 4.81 -13.93
C LEU A 210 -25.63 6.18 -14.48
N HIS A 211 -24.43 6.63 -14.16
CA HIS A 211 -23.96 7.99 -14.38
C HIS A 211 -22.68 8.02 -15.20
N TYR A 212 -22.63 8.86 -16.21
CA TYR A 212 -21.34 9.24 -16.81
C TYR A 212 -20.56 10.08 -15.80
N ILE A 213 -19.25 9.88 -15.74
CA ILE A 213 -18.42 10.68 -14.84
C ILE A 213 -17.99 12.00 -15.49
N ASP A 214 -18.00 12.04 -16.83
CA ASP A 214 -17.67 13.19 -17.70
C ASP A 214 -16.50 14.03 -17.15
N PHE A 215 -15.41 13.34 -16.79
CA PHE A 215 -14.23 13.96 -16.19
C PHE A 215 -13.39 14.61 -17.30
N GLU A 216 -13.10 15.89 -17.13
CA GLU A 216 -12.21 16.69 -17.97
C GLU A 216 -11.21 17.42 -17.08
N GLY A 217 -9.99 16.92 -17.01
CA GLY A 217 -8.87 17.47 -16.24
C GLY A 217 -7.78 18.06 -17.13
N LYS A 218 -6.68 18.49 -16.52
CA LYS A 218 -5.49 18.97 -17.24
C LYS A 218 -4.81 17.85 -18.01
N TYR A 219 -4.80 16.63 -17.47
CA TYR A 219 -4.06 15.50 -18.04
C TYR A 219 -4.97 14.41 -18.60
N LEU A 220 -6.17 14.26 -18.05
CA LEU A 220 -7.07 13.14 -18.36
C LEU A 220 -8.45 13.63 -18.81
N SER A 221 -9.03 12.92 -19.79
CA SER A 221 -10.43 13.05 -20.21
C SER A 221 -11.05 11.66 -20.22
N VAL A 222 -12.03 11.42 -19.33
CA VAL A 222 -12.66 10.11 -19.14
C VAL A 222 -14.17 10.27 -19.00
N ARG A 223 -14.91 9.71 -19.96
CA ARG A 223 -16.37 9.81 -20.00
C ARG A 223 -17.09 8.91 -18.98
N GLY A 224 -16.61 7.68 -18.79
CA GLY A 224 -17.35 6.64 -18.05
C GLY A 224 -18.62 6.18 -18.81
N PRO A 225 -19.62 5.57 -18.12
CA PRO A 225 -19.56 5.05 -16.76
C PRO A 225 -18.52 3.92 -16.64
N SER A 226 -18.27 3.46 -15.42
CA SER A 226 -17.60 2.17 -15.20
C SER A 226 -18.39 1.03 -15.85
N VAL A 227 -17.67 0.02 -16.34
CA VAL A 227 -18.25 -1.26 -16.80
C VAL A 227 -18.37 -2.28 -15.67
N THR A 228 -17.86 -1.96 -14.48
CA THR A 228 -17.95 -2.79 -13.26
C THR A 228 -18.90 -2.09 -12.30
N PRO A 229 -19.86 -2.79 -11.68
CA PRO A 229 -20.73 -2.20 -10.68
C PRO A 229 -19.96 -1.60 -9.50
N ARG A 230 -20.64 -0.79 -8.70
CA ARG A 230 -20.09 -0.17 -7.48
C ARG A 230 -19.40 -1.23 -6.60
N PRO A 231 -18.14 -1.04 -6.17
CA PRO A 231 -17.44 -2.01 -5.32
C PRO A 231 -18.19 -2.29 -4.00
N PRO A 232 -18.09 -3.49 -3.40
CA PRO A 232 -18.68 -3.78 -2.08
C PRO A 232 -18.31 -2.81 -0.95
N GLN A 233 -17.12 -2.19 -0.99
CA GLN A 233 -16.73 -1.13 -0.03
C GLN A 233 -17.30 0.26 -0.39
N GLY A 234 -17.98 0.40 -1.54
CA GLY A 234 -18.29 1.68 -2.18
C GLY A 234 -17.02 2.34 -2.75
N GLN A 235 -16.08 2.65 -1.86
CA GLN A 235 -14.76 3.20 -2.16
C GLN A 235 -13.68 2.30 -1.52
N PRO A 236 -13.08 1.36 -2.29
CA PRO A 236 -11.93 0.57 -1.85
C PRO A 236 -10.79 1.44 -1.30
N ILE A 237 -10.01 0.88 -0.38
CA ILE A 237 -8.94 1.60 0.32
C ILE A 237 -7.90 2.13 -0.66
N ILE A 238 -7.59 3.42 -0.57
CA ILE A 238 -6.45 4.02 -1.27
C ILE A 238 -5.34 4.30 -0.27
N ALA A 239 -4.15 3.82 -0.58
CA ALA A 239 -2.94 4.06 0.19
C ALA A 239 -1.87 4.75 -0.67
N ALA A 240 -0.98 5.50 -0.03
CA ALA A 240 0.18 6.09 -0.69
C ALA A 240 1.41 6.00 0.22
N LEU A 241 2.54 5.58 -0.34
CA LEU A 241 3.84 5.75 0.31
C LEU A 241 4.35 7.16 0.00
N ALA A 242 4.62 7.94 1.04
CA ALA A 242 5.01 9.33 0.90
C ALA A 242 6.25 9.65 1.73
N HIS A 243 7.18 10.33 1.08
CA HIS A 243 8.34 10.94 1.70
C HIS A 243 8.39 12.38 1.18
N GLN A 244 8.32 13.35 2.09
CA GLN A 244 8.34 14.79 1.80
C GLN A 244 7.03 15.38 1.25
N ARG A 245 7.08 16.71 1.07
CA ARG A 245 5.95 17.60 0.85
C ARG A 245 4.99 17.16 -0.27
N VAL A 246 5.43 17.03 -1.52
CA VAL A 246 4.51 16.77 -2.65
C VAL A 246 3.88 15.37 -2.56
N PRO A 247 4.61 14.30 -2.24
CA PRO A 247 3.99 13.01 -1.91
C PRO A 247 2.98 13.09 -0.76
N TYR A 248 3.24 13.87 0.30
CA TYR A 248 2.25 14.09 1.37
C TYR A 248 1.01 14.86 0.87
N GLU A 249 1.18 15.84 -0.02
CA GLU A 249 0.05 16.55 -0.62
C GLU A 249 -0.79 15.62 -1.52
N LEU A 250 -0.17 14.72 -2.29
CA LEU A 250 -0.89 13.67 -3.03
C LEU A 250 -1.68 12.76 -2.07
N ALA A 251 -1.02 12.24 -1.03
CA ALA A 251 -1.67 11.38 -0.04
C ALA A 251 -2.83 12.11 0.66
N ALA A 252 -2.63 13.37 1.06
CA ALA A 252 -3.66 14.19 1.69
C ALA A 252 -4.87 14.44 0.77
N ARG A 253 -4.66 14.61 -0.55
CA ARG A 253 -5.75 14.77 -1.52
C ARG A 253 -6.55 13.50 -1.77
N THR A 254 -5.89 12.34 -1.77
CA THR A 254 -6.41 11.16 -2.48
C THR A 254 -6.53 9.89 -1.64
N ALA A 255 -5.74 9.77 -0.57
CA ALA A 255 -5.58 8.53 0.16
C ALA A 255 -6.42 8.49 1.45
N ASP A 256 -6.70 7.27 1.88
CA ASP A 256 -7.24 6.94 3.19
C ASP A 256 -6.10 6.59 4.16
N LEU A 257 -5.05 5.95 3.64
CA LEU A 257 -3.82 5.60 4.38
C LEU A 257 -2.59 6.29 3.78
N VAL A 258 -1.70 6.82 4.62
CA VAL A 258 -0.35 7.24 4.22
C VAL A 258 0.69 6.40 4.94
N PHE A 259 1.57 5.78 4.17
CA PHE A 259 2.76 5.11 4.69
C PHE A 259 3.89 6.14 4.77
N VAL A 260 4.44 6.30 5.97
CA VAL A 260 5.56 7.19 6.27
C VAL A 260 6.74 6.38 6.79
N THR A 261 7.95 6.89 6.64
CA THR A 261 9.18 6.12 6.91
C THR A 261 10.11 6.86 7.91
N PRO A 262 9.72 7.01 9.19
CA PRO A 262 10.60 7.61 10.20
C PRO A 262 11.84 6.74 10.40
N LEU A 263 13.00 7.37 10.59
CA LEU A 263 14.25 6.68 10.89
C LEU A 263 14.53 6.56 12.39
N ASP A 264 13.85 7.36 13.22
CA ASP A 264 13.97 7.38 14.67
C ASP A 264 12.75 8.06 15.33
N ASP A 265 12.68 7.98 16.66
CA ASP A 265 11.61 8.57 17.48
C ASP A 265 11.50 10.10 17.31
N GLY A 266 12.61 10.79 17.05
CA GLY A 266 12.67 12.24 16.88
C GLY A 266 12.05 12.71 15.56
N GLN A 267 12.09 11.87 14.51
CA GLN A 267 11.48 12.18 13.21
C GLN A 267 9.95 12.04 13.21
N VAL A 268 9.37 11.17 14.05
CA VAL A 268 7.92 10.92 14.09
C VAL A 268 7.10 12.22 14.24
N PRO A 269 7.33 13.10 15.24
CA PRO A 269 6.54 14.32 15.38
C PRO A 269 6.74 15.31 14.22
N LEU A 270 7.92 15.32 13.58
CA LEU A 270 8.22 16.18 12.43
C LEU A 270 7.42 15.73 11.20
N ILE A 271 7.48 14.44 10.88
CA ILE A 271 6.73 13.83 9.77
C ILE A 271 5.22 14.04 9.97
N LEU A 272 4.70 13.81 11.18
CA LEU A 272 3.29 14.05 11.48
C LEU A 272 2.90 15.53 11.30
N ALA A 273 3.79 16.46 11.60
CA ALA A 273 3.54 17.89 11.34
C ALA A 273 3.51 18.19 9.83
N GLU A 274 4.39 17.57 9.03
CA GLU A 274 4.38 17.73 7.57
C GLU A 274 3.12 17.16 6.92
N VAL A 275 2.67 15.99 7.38
CA VAL A 275 1.41 15.37 6.93
C VAL A 275 0.21 16.27 7.27
N ARG A 276 0.13 16.79 8.50
CA ARG A 276 -0.93 17.74 8.89
C ARG A 276 -0.89 19.01 8.04
N ALA A 277 0.29 19.58 7.82
CA ALA A 277 0.43 20.77 6.99
C ALA A 277 0.04 20.50 5.53
N ALA A 278 0.27 19.28 5.01
CA ALA A 278 -0.22 18.87 3.70
C ALA A 278 -1.76 18.78 3.67
N GLN A 279 -2.40 18.20 4.70
CA GLN A 279 -3.87 18.18 4.83
C GLN A 279 -4.47 19.59 4.85
N GLU A 280 -3.86 20.53 5.57
CA GLU A 280 -4.28 21.93 5.62
C GLU A 280 -4.15 22.61 4.25
N ARG A 281 -3.02 22.45 3.56
CA ARG A 281 -2.77 23.08 2.25
C ARG A 281 -3.72 22.62 1.16
N VAL A 282 -4.13 21.36 1.20
CA VAL A 282 -5.07 20.78 0.22
C VAL A 282 -6.52 20.91 0.68
N GLU A 283 -6.74 21.61 1.80
CA GLU A 283 -8.06 21.85 2.40
C GLU A 283 -8.85 20.56 2.59
N ARG A 284 -8.17 19.48 3.01
CA ARG A 284 -8.80 18.17 3.17
C ARG A 284 -9.99 18.28 4.11
N SER A 285 -11.18 18.01 3.59
CA SER A 285 -12.43 17.87 4.34
C SER A 285 -12.75 16.37 4.53
N GLY A 286 -13.45 16.03 5.61
CA GLY A 286 -13.87 14.65 5.89
C GLY A 286 -12.90 13.84 6.75
N GLU A 287 -12.71 12.57 6.38
CA GLU A 287 -11.97 11.59 7.18
C GLU A 287 -10.48 11.98 7.32
N PRO A 288 -9.90 11.92 8.53
CA PRO A 288 -8.47 12.14 8.70
C PRO A 288 -7.67 11.06 7.98
N LEU A 289 -6.55 11.45 7.38
CA LEU A 289 -5.60 10.53 6.78
C LEU A 289 -4.97 9.66 7.87
N ARG A 290 -5.05 8.33 7.75
CA ARG A 290 -4.45 7.41 8.72
C ARG A 290 -2.96 7.26 8.44
N VAL A 291 -2.13 7.54 9.43
CA VAL A 291 -0.66 7.53 9.28
C VAL A 291 -0.09 6.21 9.76
N TYR A 292 0.57 5.50 8.87
CA TYR A 292 1.21 4.21 9.13
C TYR A 292 2.72 4.36 9.09
N GLY A 293 3.41 3.93 10.15
CA GLY A 293 4.87 3.88 10.19
C GLY A 293 5.40 2.61 9.54
N ASP A 294 6.23 2.75 8.51
CA ASP A 294 6.96 1.65 7.90
C ASP A 294 8.23 1.34 8.70
N ILE A 295 8.50 0.06 8.94
CA ILE A 295 9.70 -0.43 9.64
C ILE A 295 10.20 -1.70 8.93
N VAL A 296 11.48 -1.73 8.55
CA VAL A 296 12.14 -2.96 8.10
C VAL A 296 12.52 -3.78 9.31
N VAL A 297 12.19 -5.08 9.31
CA VAL A 297 12.40 -5.96 10.46
C VAL A 297 13.31 -7.13 10.10
N PHE A 298 14.29 -7.37 10.96
CA PHE A 298 15.10 -8.59 11.02
C PHE A 298 15.02 -9.11 12.45
N PHE A 299 14.17 -10.10 12.69
CA PHE A 299 13.98 -10.64 14.04
C PHE A 299 15.11 -11.58 14.44
N ASP A 300 15.29 -11.71 15.76
CA ASP A 300 16.10 -12.77 16.34
C ASP A 300 15.56 -14.16 15.95
N ALA A 301 16.47 -15.02 15.48
CA ALA A 301 16.22 -16.41 15.17
C ALA A 301 16.85 -17.33 16.24
N ALA A 302 16.57 -18.62 16.16
CA ALA A 302 17.13 -19.59 17.10
C ALA A 302 18.67 -19.64 16.97
N GLY A 303 19.38 -19.04 17.94
CA GLY A 303 20.84 -19.04 18.01
C GLY A 303 21.54 -17.97 17.16
N GLU A 304 20.80 -17.03 16.57
CA GLU A 304 21.33 -15.91 15.79
C GLU A 304 20.48 -14.67 16.05
N SER A 305 21.07 -13.58 16.52
CA SER A 305 20.36 -12.31 16.67
C SER A 305 20.00 -11.71 15.31
N GLY A 306 18.95 -10.89 15.25
CA GLY A 306 18.54 -10.20 14.02
C GLY A 306 19.65 -9.33 13.44
N ARG A 307 20.53 -8.80 14.29
CA ARG A 307 21.72 -8.05 13.88
C ARG A 307 22.75 -8.95 13.19
N GLU A 308 23.10 -10.08 13.79
CA GLU A 308 24.05 -11.04 13.19
C GLU A 308 23.52 -11.56 11.85
N ARG A 309 22.21 -11.83 11.79
CA ARG A 309 21.53 -12.24 10.56
C ARG A 309 21.59 -11.17 9.47
N LEU A 310 21.35 -9.90 9.81
CA LEU A 310 21.51 -8.78 8.88
C LEU A 310 22.97 -8.66 8.39
N GLU A 311 23.95 -8.70 9.30
CA GLU A 311 25.37 -8.65 8.95
C GLU A 311 25.78 -9.82 8.04
N ARG A 312 25.24 -11.03 8.26
CA ARG A 312 25.45 -12.20 7.40
C ARG A 312 24.86 -12.01 6.00
N LEU A 313 23.65 -11.46 5.92
CA LEU A 313 22.98 -11.16 4.66
C LEU A 313 23.73 -10.07 3.88
N ASP A 314 24.20 -9.01 4.55
CA ASP A 314 25.04 -7.94 3.98
C ASP A 314 26.36 -8.51 3.42
N ASN A 315 27.01 -9.40 4.17
CA ASN A 315 28.22 -10.08 3.71
C ASN A 315 27.95 -10.95 2.47
N ALA A 316 26.75 -11.55 2.37
CA ALA A 316 26.37 -12.34 1.21
C ALA A 316 26.03 -11.47 -0.02
N SER A 317 25.44 -10.28 0.16
CA SER A 317 25.21 -9.31 -0.94
C SER A 317 26.47 -8.53 -1.33
N GLY A 318 27.47 -8.45 -0.45
CA GLY A 318 28.68 -7.65 -0.65
C GLY A 318 28.44 -6.14 -0.45
N THR A 319 27.26 -5.75 0.03
CA THR A 319 26.85 -4.38 0.29
C THR A 319 26.04 -4.32 1.58
N GLN A 320 26.25 -3.26 2.36
CA GLN A 320 25.43 -3.00 3.54
C GLN A 320 24.01 -2.63 3.11
N TYR A 321 23.01 -3.28 3.71
CA TYR A 321 21.63 -2.97 3.45
C TYR A 321 21.26 -1.55 3.90
N ARG A 322 20.51 -0.87 3.04
CA ARG A 322 19.98 0.47 3.29
C ARG A 322 18.49 0.48 3.00
N SER A 323 17.75 1.25 3.78
CA SER A 323 16.32 1.49 3.63
C SER A 323 15.98 2.96 3.84
N ASP A 324 14.85 3.37 3.27
CA ASP A 324 14.15 4.63 3.51
C ASP A 324 13.42 4.64 4.87
N ALA A 325 13.23 3.47 5.48
CA ALA A 325 12.60 3.29 6.79
C ALA A 325 13.61 2.83 7.86
N LEU A 326 13.23 2.96 9.13
CA LEU A 326 13.97 2.35 10.25
C LEU A 326 14.24 0.86 9.97
N ILE A 327 15.50 0.45 10.12
CA ILE A 327 15.90 -0.96 10.13
C ILE A 327 15.96 -1.40 11.60
N PHE A 328 14.97 -2.19 12.00
CA PHE A 328 14.89 -2.79 13.33
C PHE A 328 15.50 -4.19 13.33
N THR A 329 16.40 -4.43 14.29
CA THR A 329 16.93 -5.76 14.63
C THR A 329 16.65 -6.04 16.10
N GLY A 330 16.18 -7.24 16.42
CA GLY A 330 15.94 -7.65 17.81
C GLY A 330 14.71 -8.54 18.00
N THR A 331 14.18 -8.55 19.22
CA THR A 331 13.08 -9.43 19.61
C THR A 331 11.70 -8.84 19.29
N PRO A 332 10.66 -9.68 19.19
CA PRO A 332 9.28 -9.20 19.09
C PRO A 332 8.82 -8.32 20.25
N ALA A 333 9.32 -8.55 21.47
CA ALA A 333 8.97 -7.75 22.65
C ALA A 333 9.55 -6.33 22.57
N GLU A 334 10.79 -6.19 22.10
CA GLU A 334 11.43 -4.89 21.88
C GLU A 334 10.75 -4.12 20.75
N LEU A 335 10.36 -4.81 19.67
CA LEU A 335 9.58 -4.16 18.62
C LEU A 335 8.22 -3.70 19.16
N ALA A 336 7.52 -4.51 19.95
CA ALA A 336 6.26 -4.11 20.57
C ALA A 336 6.41 -2.84 21.44
N ASP A 337 7.50 -2.69 22.20
CA ASP A 337 7.80 -1.46 22.94
C ASP A 337 8.00 -0.26 22.01
N HIS A 338 8.68 -0.47 20.89
CA HIS A 338 8.92 0.55 19.88
C HIS A 338 7.62 1.00 19.20
N LEU A 339 6.77 0.07 18.75
CA LEU A 339 5.47 0.36 18.14
C LEU A 339 4.59 1.17 19.11
N LEU A 340 4.52 0.77 20.38
CA LEU A 340 3.73 1.48 21.38
C LEU A 340 4.24 2.91 21.64
N ARG A 341 5.55 3.12 21.58
CA ARG A 341 6.14 4.45 21.70
C ARG A 341 5.74 5.34 20.51
N TRP A 342 5.86 4.83 19.28
CA TRP A 342 5.45 5.58 18.09
C TRP A 342 3.94 5.84 18.04
N GLN A 343 3.13 4.91 18.53
CA GLN A 343 1.69 5.11 18.68
C GLN A 343 1.39 6.27 19.65
N GLN A 344 2.12 6.37 20.76
CA GLN A 344 1.99 7.50 21.69
C GLN A 344 2.39 8.85 21.07
N LEU A 345 3.26 8.84 20.06
CA LEU A 345 3.65 10.03 19.31
C LEU A 345 2.63 10.41 18.22
N GLY A 346 1.67 9.53 17.90
CA GLY A 346 0.56 9.79 16.99
C GLY A 346 0.53 8.97 15.70
N ILE A 347 1.32 7.90 15.59
CA ILE A 347 1.20 6.93 14.50
C ILE A 347 -0.05 6.05 14.71
N ASP A 348 -0.92 5.92 13.70
CA ASP A 348 -2.17 5.16 13.78
C ASP A 348 -1.97 3.65 13.60
N GLY A 349 -0.96 3.25 12.82
CA GLY A 349 -0.69 1.85 12.51
C GLY A 349 0.73 1.61 12.01
N PHE A 350 1.08 0.36 11.76
CA PHE A 350 2.43 -0.02 11.33
C PHE A 350 2.37 -0.99 10.18
N ARG A 351 3.23 -0.77 9.19
CA ARG A 351 3.42 -1.71 8.08
C ARG A 351 4.85 -2.21 8.09
N LEU A 352 5.00 -3.46 8.50
CA LEU A 352 6.32 -4.08 8.63
C LEU A 352 6.81 -4.55 7.26
N ARG A 353 8.12 -4.39 7.03
CA ARG A 353 8.83 -4.78 5.81
C ARG A 353 9.79 -5.91 6.17
N PRO A 354 9.39 -7.19 5.98
CA PRO A 354 10.21 -8.34 6.38
C PRO A 354 11.55 -8.33 5.62
N GLY A 355 12.67 -8.36 6.33
CA GLY A 355 14.00 -8.51 5.72
C GLY A 355 14.08 -9.78 4.87
N VAL A 356 13.53 -10.88 5.40
CA VAL A 356 13.27 -12.13 4.69
C VAL A 356 11.81 -12.51 4.90
N ALA A 357 11.07 -12.62 3.80
CA ALA A 357 9.61 -12.73 3.83
C ALA A 357 9.12 -13.92 4.65
N VAL A 358 9.74 -15.10 4.51
CA VAL A 358 9.27 -16.32 5.19
C VAL A 358 9.58 -16.28 6.68
N ASP A 359 10.82 -16.02 7.07
CA ASP A 359 11.25 -16.10 8.47
C ASP A 359 10.67 -14.98 9.33
N ASP A 360 10.77 -13.73 8.85
CA ASP A 360 10.41 -12.56 9.65
C ASP A 360 8.89 -12.41 9.75
N LEU A 361 8.13 -12.84 8.73
CA LEU A 361 6.67 -12.90 8.81
C LEU A 361 6.20 -13.99 9.79
N ASP A 362 6.85 -15.15 9.81
CA ASP A 362 6.51 -16.18 10.79
C ASP A 362 6.79 -15.69 12.22
N THR A 363 7.90 -14.99 12.42
CA THR A 363 8.28 -14.43 13.73
C THR A 363 7.38 -13.28 14.16
N LEU A 364 6.93 -12.45 13.21
CA LEU A 364 5.89 -11.45 13.44
C LEU A 364 4.60 -12.13 13.95
N VAL A 365 4.13 -13.17 13.28
CA VAL A 365 2.86 -13.83 13.59
C VAL A 365 2.93 -14.66 14.87
N ASN A 366 4.03 -15.37 15.10
CA ASN A 366 4.17 -16.28 16.24
C ASN A 366 4.83 -15.63 17.46
N GLY A 367 5.44 -14.45 17.29
CA GLY A 367 6.11 -13.68 18.34
C GLY A 367 5.42 -12.35 18.63
N LEU A 368 5.43 -11.43 17.66
CA LEU A 368 4.97 -10.04 17.88
C LEU A 368 3.47 -9.97 18.17
N VAL A 369 2.65 -10.66 17.38
CA VAL A 369 1.19 -10.67 17.56
C VAL A 369 0.80 -11.18 18.95
N PRO A 370 1.30 -12.34 19.44
CA PRO A 370 1.07 -12.77 20.82
C PRO A 370 1.55 -11.77 21.88
N GLU A 371 2.71 -11.11 21.67
CA GLU A 371 3.19 -10.09 22.61
C GLU A 371 2.24 -8.88 22.67
N LEU A 372 1.74 -8.40 21.54
CA LEU A 372 0.75 -7.32 21.50
C LEU A 372 -0.60 -7.73 22.09
N GLN A 373 -1.03 -8.98 21.88
CA GLN A 373 -2.25 -9.55 22.49
C GLN A 373 -2.12 -9.67 24.01
N LYS A 374 -0.99 -10.15 24.54
CA LYS A 374 -0.71 -10.20 25.99
C LYS A 374 -0.79 -8.82 26.64
N ARG A 375 -0.40 -7.78 25.88
CA ARG A 375 -0.46 -6.37 26.29
C ARG A 375 -1.85 -5.74 26.11
N ASN A 376 -2.84 -6.48 25.58
CA ASN A 376 -4.21 -6.02 25.29
C ASN A 376 -4.28 -4.82 24.33
N VAL A 377 -3.32 -4.71 23.41
CA VAL A 377 -3.25 -3.64 22.39
C VAL A 377 -3.48 -4.16 20.98
N PHE A 378 -3.79 -5.45 20.82
CA PHE A 378 -4.09 -6.06 19.54
C PHE A 378 -5.23 -7.07 19.66
N ARG A 379 -5.98 -7.22 18.57
CA ARG A 379 -7.17 -8.08 18.52
C ARG A 379 -6.81 -9.56 18.66
N THR A 380 -7.76 -10.35 19.15
CA THR A 380 -7.67 -11.82 19.26
C THR A 380 -8.53 -12.57 18.23
N ALA A 381 -9.37 -11.84 17.49
CA ALA A 381 -10.12 -12.32 16.33
C ALA A 381 -10.38 -11.16 15.36
N TYR A 382 -10.67 -11.47 14.10
CA TYR A 382 -11.16 -10.46 13.16
C TYR A 382 -12.58 -10.01 13.53
N PRO A 383 -12.87 -8.70 13.48
CA PRO A 383 -14.24 -8.21 13.51
C PRO A 383 -14.99 -8.61 12.22
N ASP A 384 -16.31 -8.75 12.32
CA ASP A 384 -17.18 -9.03 11.18
C ASP A 384 -17.49 -7.73 10.41
N THR A 385 -16.52 -7.29 9.59
CA THR A 385 -16.61 -6.05 8.80
C THR A 385 -15.73 -6.15 7.54
N ASN A 386 -15.97 -5.27 6.58
CA ASN A 386 -15.07 -5.06 5.44
C ASN A 386 -13.77 -4.35 5.86
N LEU A 387 -12.82 -4.22 4.93
CA LEU A 387 -11.51 -3.61 5.23
C LEU A 387 -11.61 -2.16 5.70
N ARG A 388 -12.55 -1.34 5.19
CA ARG A 388 -12.79 0.02 5.73
C ARG A 388 -13.09 -0.01 7.22
N GLY A 389 -14.07 -0.81 7.64
CA GLY A 389 -14.44 -0.89 9.05
C GLY A 389 -13.34 -1.51 9.91
N LEU A 390 -12.56 -2.46 9.37
CA LEU A 390 -11.40 -3.03 10.06
C LEU A 390 -10.36 -1.96 10.40
N LEU A 391 -10.19 -0.96 9.51
CA LEU A 391 -9.25 0.17 9.65
C LEU A 391 -9.88 1.38 10.37
N GLY A 392 -11.08 1.24 10.94
CA GLY A 392 -11.78 2.33 11.61
C GLY A 392 -12.17 3.47 10.66
N LEU A 393 -12.41 3.15 9.39
CA LEU A 393 -12.97 4.04 8.37
C LEU A 393 -14.48 3.77 8.21
N PRO A 394 -15.29 4.77 7.86
CA PRO A 394 -16.72 4.61 7.56
C PRO A 394 -16.98 3.51 6.53
N ILE A 395 -17.90 2.60 6.84
CA ILE A 395 -18.34 1.53 5.93
C ILE A 395 -19.43 2.01 4.96
N ASP A 396 -20.21 3.01 5.37
CA ASP A 396 -21.27 3.62 4.56
C ASP A 396 -20.71 4.85 3.86
N VAL A 397 -20.19 4.66 2.64
CA VAL A 397 -19.65 5.76 1.83
C VAL A 397 -20.72 6.28 0.87
N PRO A 398 -21.19 7.53 1.03
CA PRO A 398 -22.21 8.09 0.15
C PRO A 398 -21.80 8.05 -1.32
N ASN A 399 -22.73 7.67 -2.19
CA ASN A 399 -22.53 7.78 -3.62
C ASN A 399 -22.66 9.24 -4.06
N ARG A 400 -21.67 9.75 -4.82
CA ARG A 400 -21.65 11.15 -5.27
C ARG A 400 -22.77 11.55 -6.24
N TYR A 401 -23.38 10.58 -6.93
CA TYR A 401 -24.41 10.80 -7.95
C TYR A 401 -25.82 10.47 -7.45
N ALA A 402 -25.96 9.81 -6.29
CA ALA A 402 -27.27 9.51 -5.72
C ALA A 402 -28.00 10.79 -5.27
N ALA A 403 -29.31 10.86 -5.55
CA ALA A 403 -30.13 12.01 -5.20
C ALA A 403 -30.20 12.22 -3.67
N GLY A 404 -29.88 13.43 -3.21
CA GLY A 404 -29.91 13.81 -1.79
C GLY A 404 -28.54 13.86 -1.10
N THR A 405 -27.47 13.46 -1.78
CA THR A 405 -26.09 13.74 -1.34
C THR A 405 -25.78 15.21 -1.64
N PRO A 406 -25.43 16.06 -0.64
CA PRO A 406 -24.94 17.41 -0.92
C PRO A 406 -23.70 17.30 -1.82
N ALA A 407 -23.61 18.13 -2.87
CA ALA A 407 -22.37 18.25 -3.62
C ALA A 407 -21.26 18.63 -2.63
N ALA A 408 -20.24 17.78 -2.51
CA ALA A 408 -19.07 17.99 -1.67
C ALA A 408 -18.14 19.04 -2.27
#